data_AF-A0A1S2Z3U2-F1
#
_entry.id   AF-A0A1S2Z3U2-F1
#
_cell.length_a   1.000
_cell.length_b   1.000
_cell.length_c   1.000
_cell.angle_alpha   90.00
_cell.angle_beta   90.00
_cell.angle_gamma   90.00
#
_symmetry.space_group_name_H-M   'P 1'
#
loop_
_entity.id
_entity.type
_entity.pdbx_description
1 polymer ?
#
loop_
_entity_poly.entity_id
_entity_poly.type
_entity_poly.pdbx_seq_one_letter_code
_entity_poly.pdbx_strand_id
1 'polypeptide(L)'
;MLSIKRVPTVVSNYQKDEDAPVSGCGRNCLKSCCIQEAKLPLYGFKKGDNVEGKDLSLIACKEGPVAFLDSIILGQWEDRMQRGLFRYDVTTCETKVIPGKYGFIAQLNEGRHLKKRPTEFRVDKVLQPFDETKFNFTKVGQEEILFQFEASSDGEPQFFPNAPIDVENSPSFVAINVSPIEYGHVLLIPRIFECLPQRIDRASFMLALHMAADAGNPYFRLGYNSLGAFATINHLHFQAYYLSMPFPIEKAATKKIAKLNGDVKISELLNYPVRGLVFESGTGHALDDLANTVSEACICLQHNNIPYNVLISDCGRRVFLLPQCYAEKQALGEVSAELLDTQVNPAVWEISGHMVLKRKKDFDEASESNAWRLLAEVSLSEERFEEVNTLIFQAITSDKIDIMTPTPQCPKEVEEADAVSSSTQPAIVAGSHECLVLQ
;
A
#
# COMPACT_ATOMS: atom_id res chain seq x y z
N MET A 1 -9.17 -7.91 -24.18
CA MET A 1 -8.05 -7.94 -23.22
C MET A 1 -7.41 -6.57 -23.27
N LEU A 2 -7.53 -5.78 -22.21
CA LEU A 2 -6.97 -4.42 -22.18
C LEU A 2 -5.44 -4.52 -21.97
N SER A 3 -4.67 -3.90 -22.86
CA SER A 3 -3.19 -3.90 -22.80
C SER A 3 -2.64 -2.51 -23.07
N ILE A 4 -1.72 -2.04 -22.23
CA ILE A 4 -0.96 -0.81 -22.46
C ILE A 4 0.13 -1.08 -23.51
N LYS A 5 0.37 -0.14 -24.44
CA LYS A 5 1.43 -0.25 -25.46
C LYS A 5 2.80 -0.51 -24.80
N ARG A 6 3.48 -1.56 -25.26
CA ARG A 6 4.81 -1.97 -24.75
C ARG A 6 5.90 -1.05 -25.29
N VAL A 7 6.83 -0.64 -24.42
CA VAL A 7 8.12 -0.06 -24.80
C VAL A 7 9.21 -1.08 -24.46
N PRO A 8 10.13 -1.43 -25.39
CA PRO A 8 11.20 -2.37 -25.12
C PRO A 8 12.16 -1.83 -24.05
N THR A 9 12.59 -2.67 -23.11
CA THR A 9 13.49 -2.27 -22.02
C THR A 9 14.45 -3.36 -21.59
N VAL A 10 15.61 -2.92 -21.10
CA VAL A 10 16.72 -3.77 -20.67
C VAL A 10 16.43 -4.42 -19.30
N VAL A 11 16.63 -5.73 -19.24
CA VAL A 11 16.39 -6.64 -18.11
C VAL A 11 17.42 -6.47 -16.97
N SER A 12 17.28 -7.19 -15.85
CA SER A 12 18.16 -7.14 -14.65
C SER A 12 19.65 -7.10 -14.97
N ASN A 13 20.49 -6.56 -14.07
CA ASN A 13 21.96 -6.72 -14.15
C ASN A 13 22.33 -8.21 -14.33
N TYR A 14 21.62 -9.10 -13.63
CA TYR A 14 21.80 -10.55 -13.69
C TYR A 14 21.00 -11.29 -14.78
N GLN A 15 20.47 -10.59 -15.79
CA GLN A 15 19.74 -11.23 -16.89
C GLN A 15 20.44 -11.08 -18.25
N LYS A 16 21.60 -10.41 -18.31
CA LYS A 16 22.30 -10.14 -19.58
C LYS A 16 23.54 -10.98 -19.88
N ASP A 17 24.09 -11.73 -18.92
CA ASP A 17 25.30 -12.52 -19.16
C ASP A 17 25.03 -14.02 -19.01
N GLU A 18 25.29 -14.77 -20.10
CA GLU A 18 25.15 -16.24 -20.19
C GLU A 18 26.43 -17.01 -19.87
N ASP A 19 27.53 -16.36 -19.45
CA ASP A 19 28.81 -17.06 -19.27
C ASP A 19 29.40 -16.90 -17.86
N ALA A 20 29.32 -18.00 -17.09
CA ALA A 20 30.44 -18.66 -16.40
C ALA A 20 30.08 -19.24 -14.99
N PRO A 21 30.67 -20.38 -14.59
CA PRO A 21 30.27 -21.12 -13.39
C PRO A 21 31.21 -20.91 -12.19
N VAL A 22 30.62 -20.75 -11.00
CA VAL A 22 31.11 -21.24 -9.70
C VAL A 22 29.86 -21.50 -8.85
N SER A 23 29.71 -22.69 -8.26
CA SER A 23 28.64 -23.15 -7.34
C SER A 23 27.30 -22.38 -7.38
N GLY A 24 26.28 -22.95 -8.02
CA GLY A 24 24.98 -22.31 -8.24
C GLY A 24 24.87 -21.64 -9.61
N CYS A 25 23.82 -20.84 -9.83
CA CYS A 25 23.50 -20.25 -11.13
C CYS A 25 24.43 -19.08 -11.58
N GLY A 26 25.53 -18.82 -10.87
CA GLY A 26 26.44 -17.70 -11.13
C GLY A 26 25.89 -16.31 -10.77
N ARG A 27 24.62 -16.22 -10.36
CA ARG A 27 23.91 -14.96 -10.09
C ARG A 27 23.68 -14.67 -8.61
N ASN A 28 24.24 -15.49 -7.72
CA ASN A 28 24.07 -15.39 -6.26
C ASN A 28 22.61 -15.13 -5.84
N CYS A 29 21.64 -15.80 -6.50
CA CYS A 29 20.23 -15.46 -6.35
C CYS A 29 19.60 -16.04 -5.07
N LEU A 30 18.32 -15.76 -4.85
CA LEU A 30 17.55 -16.29 -3.71
C LEU A 30 16.92 -17.67 -3.96
N LYS A 31 17.27 -18.36 -5.05
CA LYS A 31 16.76 -19.71 -5.32
C LYS A 31 17.58 -20.79 -4.60
N SER A 32 17.03 -21.99 -4.56
CA SER A 32 17.67 -23.20 -4.00
C SER A 32 19.10 -23.43 -4.49
N CYS A 33 19.44 -22.97 -5.69
CA CYS A 33 20.80 -23.07 -6.24
C CYS A 33 21.86 -22.22 -5.54
N CYS A 34 21.48 -21.20 -4.75
CA CYS A 34 22.42 -20.26 -4.12
C CYS A 34 22.09 -19.93 -2.65
N ILE A 35 20.94 -20.35 -2.12
CA ILE A 35 20.43 -19.86 -0.82
C ILE A 35 20.75 -20.74 0.41
N GLN A 36 21.02 -22.03 0.24
CA GLN A 36 21.03 -23.01 1.36
C GLN A 36 22.07 -22.69 2.48
N GLU A 37 23.15 -21.99 2.16
CA GLU A 37 24.18 -21.58 3.14
C GLU A 37 24.30 -20.04 3.25
N ALA A 38 23.39 -19.32 2.61
CA ALA A 38 23.42 -17.86 2.60
C ALA A 38 23.10 -17.31 4.00
N LYS A 39 23.90 -16.32 4.41
CA LYS A 39 23.64 -15.51 5.60
C LYS A 39 23.46 -14.08 5.17
N LEU A 40 22.38 -13.48 5.63
CA LEU A 40 22.08 -12.07 5.38
C LEU A 40 21.87 -11.36 6.71
N PRO A 41 22.14 -10.05 6.78
CA PRO A 41 21.81 -9.30 7.97
C PRO A 41 20.32 -9.44 8.29
N LEU A 42 19.97 -9.41 9.57
CA LEU A 42 18.60 -9.52 10.06
C LEU A 42 18.31 -8.35 10.99
N TYR A 43 17.20 -7.68 10.74
CA TYR A 43 16.66 -6.66 11.61
C TYR A 43 15.35 -7.15 12.22
N GLY A 44 15.34 -7.28 13.55
CA GLY A 44 14.16 -7.55 14.35
C GLY A 44 13.53 -6.26 14.84
N PHE A 45 12.32 -5.91 14.40
CA PHE A 45 11.62 -4.71 14.88
C PHE A 45 10.84 -4.96 16.18
N LYS A 46 10.57 -3.90 16.94
CA LYS A 46 9.76 -4.00 18.15
C LYS A 46 8.30 -4.29 17.82
N LYS A 47 7.78 -5.43 18.29
CA LYS A 47 6.34 -5.68 18.30
C LYS A 47 5.71 -4.84 19.41
N GLY A 48 4.63 -4.13 19.12
CA GLY A 48 3.92 -3.35 20.13
C GLY A 48 3.40 -4.29 21.22
N ASP A 49 3.87 -4.13 22.45
CA ASP A 49 3.34 -4.85 23.60
C ASP A 49 1.95 -4.30 23.99
N ASN A 50 1.03 -5.17 24.39
CA ASN A 50 -0.11 -4.80 25.24
C ASN A 50 0.44 -4.40 26.62
N VAL A 51 1.00 -3.20 26.75
CA VAL A 51 1.46 -2.70 28.05
C VAL A 51 0.33 -1.89 28.68
N GLU A 52 -0.30 -2.48 29.70
CA GLU A 52 -1.10 -1.73 30.66
C GLU A 52 -0.29 -0.55 31.21
N GLY A 53 -0.77 0.65 30.91
CA GLY A 53 -0.60 1.84 31.73
C GLY A 53 0.81 2.18 32.19
N LYS A 54 1.64 2.74 31.29
CA LYS A 54 2.55 3.83 31.69
C LYS A 54 2.47 4.99 30.71
N ASP A 55 2.17 6.13 31.30
CA ASP A 55 1.89 7.44 30.74
C ASP A 55 2.99 7.92 29.76
N LEU A 56 2.81 7.66 28.46
CA LEU A 56 3.60 8.27 27.39
C LEU A 56 3.04 9.65 27.07
N SER A 57 3.26 10.56 28.01
CA SER A 57 3.00 11.99 27.80
C SER A 57 3.85 12.54 26.66
N LEU A 58 3.17 13.09 25.65
CA LEU A 58 3.60 14.20 24.78
C LEU A 58 5.11 14.25 24.47
N ILE A 59 5.61 13.37 23.60
CA ILE A 59 6.81 13.68 22.83
C ILE A 59 6.34 14.45 21.59
N ALA A 60 6.25 15.77 21.76
CA ALA A 60 6.27 16.72 20.65
C ALA A 60 7.46 16.37 19.73
N CYS A 61 7.27 16.49 18.41
CA CYS A 61 8.31 16.37 17.39
C CYS A 61 9.51 17.28 17.68
N LYS A 62 10.41 16.82 18.55
CA LYS A 62 11.78 17.27 18.71
C LYS A 62 12.64 16.18 18.11
N GLU A 63 13.65 16.60 17.35
CA GLU A 63 14.69 15.74 16.77
C GLU A 63 15.16 14.72 17.83
N GLY A 64 14.58 13.51 17.77
CA GLY A 64 14.98 12.38 18.59
C GLY A 64 16.27 11.77 18.03
N PRO A 65 16.95 10.89 18.77
CA PRO A 65 18.02 10.09 18.19
C PRO A 65 17.49 9.38 16.93
N VAL A 66 18.27 9.42 15.84
CA VAL A 66 17.93 8.75 14.57
C VAL A 66 17.52 7.31 14.91
N ALA A 67 16.32 6.91 14.47
CA ALA A 67 15.83 5.58 14.75
C ALA A 67 16.79 4.53 14.19
N PHE A 68 16.98 3.43 14.92
CA PHE A 68 18.01 2.45 14.61
C PHE A 68 17.82 1.86 13.19
N LEU A 69 16.59 1.55 12.78
CA LEU A 69 16.27 1.08 11.43
C LEU A 69 16.66 2.09 10.33
N ASP A 70 16.42 3.38 10.56
CA ASP A 70 16.67 4.44 9.58
C ASP A 70 18.16 4.47 9.18
N SER A 71 19.04 4.42 10.19
CA SER A 71 20.49 4.37 9.99
C SER A 71 20.94 3.12 9.24
N ILE A 72 20.33 1.97 9.53
CA ILE A 72 20.64 0.70 8.86
C ILE A 72 20.21 0.72 7.40
N ILE A 73 19.00 1.23 7.09
CA ILE A 73 18.51 1.34 5.71
C ILE A 73 19.45 2.24 4.90
N LEU A 74 19.74 3.44 5.39
CA LEU A 74 20.56 4.40 4.66
C LEU A 74 22.00 3.92 4.49
N GLY A 75 22.64 3.44 5.56
CA GLY A 75 24.02 2.95 5.49
C GLY A 75 24.17 1.74 4.54
N GLN A 76 23.23 0.79 4.58
CA GLN A 76 23.25 -0.34 3.66
C GLN A 76 22.93 0.10 2.22
N TRP A 77 22.03 1.05 2.01
CA TRP A 77 21.71 1.57 0.68
C TRP A 77 22.89 2.30 0.04
N GLU A 78 23.61 3.14 0.81
CA GLU A 78 24.83 3.82 0.38
C GLU A 78 25.97 2.84 0.06
N ASP A 79 26.15 1.77 0.85
CA ASP A 79 27.10 0.68 0.53
C ASP A 79 26.81 0.10 -0.86
N ARG A 80 25.55 -0.20 -1.17
CA ARG A 80 25.18 -0.75 -2.50
C ARG A 80 25.36 0.27 -3.61
N MET A 81 25.28 1.57 -3.29
CA MET A 81 25.54 2.65 -4.23
C MET A 81 27.02 2.72 -4.57
N GLN A 82 27.90 2.68 -3.56
CA GLN A 82 29.36 2.65 -3.73
C GLN A 82 29.81 1.40 -4.51
N ARG A 83 29.10 0.29 -4.34
CA ARG A 83 29.34 -0.97 -5.07
C ARG A 83 28.77 -0.99 -6.49
N GLY A 84 28.08 0.07 -6.94
CA GLY A 84 27.58 0.20 -8.30
C GLY A 84 26.39 -0.70 -8.65
N LEU A 85 25.57 -1.09 -7.67
CA LEU A 85 24.42 -1.99 -7.92
C LEU A 85 23.18 -1.29 -8.50
N PHE A 86 23.18 0.05 -8.53
CA PHE A 86 22.09 0.83 -9.11
C PHE A 86 22.32 1.08 -10.59
N ARG A 87 21.22 1.18 -11.34
CA ARG A 87 21.28 1.39 -12.79
C ARG A 87 21.67 2.82 -13.19
N TYR A 88 21.58 3.76 -12.27
CA TYR A 88 21.94 5.17 -12.42
C TYR A 88 22.05 5.80 -11.03
N ASP A 89 22.71 6.96 -10.96
CA ASP A 89 22.82 7.75 -9.75
C ASP A 89 21.61 8.69 -9.61
N VAL A 90 20.72 8.38 -8.67
CA VAL A 90 19.51 9.17 -8.41
C VAL A 90 19.80 10.51 -7.75
N THR A 91 20.95 10.67 -7.10
CA THR A 91 21.31 11.93 -6.40
C THR A 91 21.60 13.07 -7.39
N THR A 92 21.80 12.72 -8.67
CA THR A 92 21.99 13.69 -9.76
C THR A 92 20.68 14.18 -10.38
N CYS A 93 19.54 13.59 -10.00
CA CYS A 93 18.24 13.97 -10.54
C CYS A 93 17.83 15.37 -10.08
N GLU A 94 17.40 16.21 -11.02
CA GLU A 94 16.93 17.56 -10.71
C GLU A 94 15.54 17.50 -10.06
N THR A 95 15.40 18.11 -8.89
CA THR A 95 14.13 18.21 -8.15
C THR A 95 13.81 19.66 -7.85
N LYS A 96 12.54 20.06 -8.04
CA LYS A 96 12.04 21.39 -7.67
C LYS A 96 10.61 21.33 -7.13
N VAL A 97 10.28 22.25 -6.24
CA VAL A 97 8.88 22.49 -5.85
C VAL A 97 8.24 23.38 -6.92
N ILE A 98 7.14 22.90 -7.51
CA ILE A 98 6.31 23.66 -8.44
C ILE A 98 5.63 24.80 -7.65
N PRO A 99 5.79 26.07 -8.07
CA PRO A 99 5.16 27.19 -7.38
C PRO A 99 3.63 27.09 -7.42
N GLY A 100 2.99 27.31 -6.27
CA GLY A 100 1.54 27.45 -6.14
C GLY A 100 0.99 26.94 -4.81
N LYS A 101 -0.31 26.69 -4.76
CA LYS A 101 -1.06 26.39 -3.51
C LYS A 101 -0.70 25.03 -2.91
N TYR A 102 -0.54 24.02 -3.75
CA TYR A 102 -0.29 22.64 -3.40
C TYR A 102 1.20 22.36 -3.20
N GLY A 103 2.05 23.07 -3.94
CA GLY A 103 3.50 22.85 -3.90
C GLY A 103 3.86 21.44 -4.33
N PHE A 104 3.35 21.02 -5.49
CA PHE A 104 3.72 19.75 -6.14
C PHE A 104 5.23 19.66 -6.32
N ILE A 105 5.79 18.46 -6.22
CA ILE A 105 7.24 18.25 -6.33
C ILE A 105 7.49 17.66 -7.71
N ALA A 106 8.24 18.36 -8.55
CA ALA A 106 8.68 17.84 -9.84
C ALA A 106 10.09 17.29 -9.71
N GLN A 107 10.31 16.08 -10.21
CA GLN A 107 11.64 15.49 -10.33
C GLN A 107 11.86 14.96 -11.74
N LEU A 108 13.01 15.27 -12.32
CA LEU A 108 13.40 14.81 -13.65
C LEU A 108 14.20 13.50 -13.56
N ASN A 109 13.59 12.40 -14.00
CA ASN A 109 14.22 11.07 -14.05
C ASN A 109 14.32 10.58 -15.50
N GLU A 110 15.20 11.21 -16.29
CA GLU A 110 15.45 10.83 -17.68
C GLU A 110 16.05 9.42 -17.78
N GLY A 111 15.69 8.69 -18.84
CA GLY A 111 16.20 7.35 -19.09
C GLY A 111 15.74 6.26 -18.11
N ARG A 112 15.11 6.60 -16.97
CA ARG A 112 14.55 5.61 -16.03
C ARG A 112 13.52 4.71 -16.71
N HIS A 113 12.66 5.30 -17.54
CA HIS A 113 11.62 4.57 -18.27
C HIS A 113 12.20 3.59 -19.31
N LEU A 114 13.37 3.90 -19.90
CA LEU A 114 14.10 3.01 -20.83
C LEU A 114 14.77 1.81 -20.12
N LYS A 115 14.85 1.87 -18.78
CA LYS A 115 15.34 0.78 -17.95
C LYS A 115 14.20 0.06 -17.21
N LYS A 116 12.98 0.58 -17.23
CA LYS A 116 11.81 0.01 -16.53
C LYS A 116 11.26 -1.18 -17.31
N ARG A 117 11.19 -2.36 -16.67
CA ARG A 117 10.67 -3.59 -17.30
C ARG A 117 9.25 -3.37 -17.84
N PRO A 118 8.88 -4.00 -18.98
CA PRO A 118 7.52 -3.93 -19.48
C PRO A 118 6.56 -4.61 -18.50
N THR A 119 5.32 -4.11 -18.43
CA THR A 119 4.25 -4.79 -17.70
C THR A 119 3.91 -6.11 -18.40
N GLU A 120 4.15 -7.24 -17.73
CA GLU A 120 3.91 -8.60 -18.25
C GLU A 120 2.57 -9.20 -17.81
N PHE A 121 1.77 -8.47 -17.03
CA PHE A 121 0.46 -8.89 -16.52
C PHE A 121 -0.67 -8.10 -17.19
N ARG A 122 -1.89 -8.59 -17.02
CA ARG A 122 -3.08 -7.94 -17.57
C ARG A 122 -3.39 -6.68 -16.79
N VAL A 123 -3.90 -5.65 -17.46
CA VAL A 123 -4.23 -4.38 -16.80
C VAL A 123 -5.69 -4.36 -16.32
N ASP A 124 -6.54 -5.25 -16.87
CA ASP A 124 -7.97 -5.35 -16.55
C ASP A 124 -8.30 -6.13 -15.26
N LYS A 125 -7.29 -6.69 -14.58
CA LYS A 125 -7.48 -7.46 -13.35
C LYS A 125 -6.50 -7.06 -12.24
N VAL A 126 -7.04 -6.67 -11.09
CA VAL A 126 -6.27 -6.37 -9.88
C VAL A 126 -5.64 -7.63 -9.30
N LEU A 127 -6.41 -8.72 -9.21
CA LEU A 127 -5.94 -10.01 -8.71
C LEU A 127 -5.57 -10.95 -9.86
N GLN A 128 -4.32 -11.39 -9.86
CA GLN A 128 -3.79 -12.36 -10.81
C GLN A 128 -2.91 -13.37 -10.07
N PRO A 129 -2.92 -14.66 -10.46
CA PRO A 129 -2.05 -15.65 -9.85
C PRO A 129 -0.58 -15.27 -10.05
N PHE A 130 0.25 -15.61 -9.07
CA PHE A 130 1.69 -15.52 -9.21
C PHE A 130 2.17 -16.35 -10.42
N ASP A 131 3.18 -15.86 -11.11
CA ASP A 131 3.74 -16.50 -12.30
C ASP A 131 5.26 -16.56 -12.16
N GLU A 132 5.76 -17.76 -11.85
CA GLU A 132 7.19 -18.00 -11.64
C GLU A 132 8.04 -17.78 -12.91
N THR A 133 7.43 -17.85 -14.10
CA THR A 133 8.13 -17.71 -15.37
C THR A 133 8.51 -16.25 -15.61
N LYS A 134 7.66 -15.31 -15.16
CA LYS A 134 7.87 -13.86 -15.22
C LYS A 134 8.87 -13.38 -14.19
N PHE A 135 9.32 -12.13 -14.31
CA PHE A 135 10.20 -11.58 -13.29
C PHE A 135 9.50 -11.52 -11.91
N ASN A 136 10.23 -11.92 -10.87
CA ASN A 136 9.79 -11.89 -9.49
C ASN A 136 11.02 -11.81 -8.56
N PHE A 137 10.81 -11.41 -7.30
CA PHE A 137 11.92 -11.09 -6.40
C PHE A 137 12.76 -12.30 -5.96
N THR A 138 12.33 -13.55 -6.16
CA THR A 138 13.21 -14.72 -5.92
C THR A 138 14.40 -14.77 -6.89
N LYS A 139 14.35 -13.98 -7.97
CA LYS A 139 15.37 -13.91 -9.03
C LYS A 139 16.38 -12.79 -8.84
N VAL A 140 16.25 -11.96 -7.80
CA VAL A 140 17.27 -10.94 -7.48
C VAL A 140 18.50 -11.59 -6.88
N GLY A 141 19.65 -10.94 -7.01
CA GLY A 141 20.87 -11.37 -6.34
C GLY A 141 20.90 -10.97 -4.88
N GLN A 142 21.56 -11.76 -4.03
CA GLN A 142 21.63 -11.55 -2.59
C GLN A 142 22.30 -10.21 -2.23
N GLU A 143 23.20 -9.69 -3.07
CA GLU A 143 23.82 -8.38 -2.92
C GLU A 143 22.84 -7.19 -3.04
N GLU A 144 21.70 -7.39 -3.71
CA GLU A 144 20.61 -6.40 -3.75
C GLU A 144 19.82 -6.36 -2.42
N ILE A 145 19.96 -7.37 -1.56
CA ILE A 145 19.28 -7.44 -0.26
C ILE A 145 20.06 -6.63 0.79
N LEU A 146 19.33 -5.79 1.53
CA LEU A 146 19.88 -5.05 2.66
C LEU A 146 19.89 -5.91 3.92
N PHE A 147 18.74 -6.50 4.25
CA PHE A 147 18.53 -7.37 5.42
C PHE A 147 17.19 -8.12 5.36
N GLN A 148 17.11 -9.20 6.14
CA GLN A 148 15.86 -9.85 6.59
C GLN A 148 15.13 -8.93 7.57
N PHE A 149 13.81 -8.88 7.52
CA PHE A 149 12.99 -8.00 8.35
C PHE A 149 11.85 -8.78 9.01
N GLU A 150 11.87 -8.88 10.34
CA GLU A 150 10.88 -9.66 11.10
C GLU A 150 10.63 -9.07 12.49
N ALA A 151 9.62 -9.58 13.19
CA ALA A 151 9.34 -9.17 14.56
C ALA A 151 10.40 -9.77 15.51
N SER A 152 10.95 -8.94 16.39
CA SER A 152 11.90 -9.39 17.43
C SER A 152 11.22 -10.34 18.43
N SER A 153 11.95 -11.39 18.85
CA SER A 153 11.49 -12.32 19.89
C SER A 153 11.42 -11.67 21.28
N ASP A 154 12.29 -10.69 21.53
CA ASP A 154 12.53 -10.15 22.87
C ASP A 154 11.82 -8.80 23.09
N GLY A 155 10.98 -8.37 22.15
CA GLY A 155 10.22 -7.12 22.24
C GLY A 155 11.04 -5.84 22.07
N GLU A 156 12.32 -5.95 21.73
CA GLU A 156 13.21 -4.80 21.50
C GLU A 156 13.87 -4.87 20.11
N PRO A 157 14.20 -3.72 19.48
CA PRO A 157 14.87 -3.71 18.20
C PRO A 157 16.24 -4.40 18.25
N GLN A 158 16.52 -5.30 17.33
CA GLN A 158 17.77 -6.08 17.27
C GLN A 158 18.32 -6.12 15.85
N PHE A 159 19.66 -6.15 15.72
CA PHE A 159 20.32 -6.30 14.44
C PHE A 159 21.40 -7.38 14.51
N PHE A 160 21.29 -8.38 13.65
CA PHE A 160 22.24 -9.48 13.52
C PHE A 160 22.93 -9.36 12.16
N PRO A 161 24.23 -9.00 12.09
CA PRO A 161 24.91 -8.78 10.82
C PRO A 161 24.98 -10.01 9.90
N ASN A 162 24.90 -11.21 10.47
CA ASN A 162 25.04 -12.48 9.75
C ASN A 162 24.06 -13.53 10.33
N ALA A 163 22.78 -13.41 10.00
CA ALA A 163 21.77 -14.38 10.39
C ALA A 163 21.56 -15.43 9.28
N PRO A 164 21.27 -16.70 9.63
CA PRO A 164 20.81 -17.68 8.65
C PRO A 164 19.50 -17.23 8.02
N ILE A 165 19.22 -17.70 6.81
CA ILE A 165 17.93 -17.49 6.14
C ILE A 165 17.06 -18.72 6.40
N ASP A 166 15.93 -18.52 7.06
CA ASP A 166 14.96 -19.60 7.31
C ASP A 166 14.01 -19.77 6.10
N VAL A 167 14.46 -20.54 5.11
CA VAL A 167 13.70 -20.74 3.86
C VAL A 167 12.30 -21.33 4.11
N GLU A 168 12.14 -22.18 5.13
CA GLU A 168 10.87 -22.82 5.49
C GLU A 168 9.85 -21.79 6.03
N ASN A 169 10.31 -20.88 6.91
CA ASN A 169 9.45 -19.83 7.46
C ASN A 169 9.29 -18.62 6.54
N SER A 170 9.97 -18.61 5.39
CA SER A 170 9.83 -17.58 4.36
C SER A 170 9.97 -16.16 4.92
N PRO A 171 11.20 -15.69 5.21
CA PRO A 171 11.40 -14.37 5.77
C PRO A 171 10.95 -13.28 4.81
N SER A 172 10.69 -12.11 5.38
CA SER A 172 10.51 -10.89 4.61
C SER A 172 11.85 -10.20 4.42
N PHE A 173 12.05 -9.56 3.27
CA PHE A 173 13.31 -8.90 2.95
C PHE A 173 13.12 -7.42 2.66
N VAL A 174 14.13 -6.63 3.03
CA VAL A 174 14.32 -5.27 2.52
C VAL A 174 15.44 -5.31 1.48
N ALA A 175 15.16 -4.84 0.26
CA ALA A 175 16.10 -4.83 -0.85
C ALA A 175 16.21 -3.43 -1.47
N ILE A 176 17.31 -3.13 -2.15
CA ILE A 176 17.38 -1.89 -2.95
C ILE A 176 16.39 -1.95 -4.10
N ASN A 177 15.80 -0.80 -4.45
CA ASN A 177 15.25 -0.66 -5.79
C ASN A 177 16.39 -0.27 -6.73
N VAL A 178 16.85 -1.20 -7.57
CA VAL A 178 17.93 -0.96 -8.55
C VAL A 178 17.60 0.14 -9.59
N SER A 179 16.35 0.61 -9.66
CA SER A 179 15.90 1.78 -10.43
C SER A 179 15.26 2.83 -9.49
N PRO A 180 16.05 3.42 -8.59
CA PRO A 180 15.57 4.22 -7.47
C PRO A 180 14.90 5.49 -7.98
N ILE A 181 13.81 5.90 -7.33
CA ILE A 181 13.14 7.18 -7.62
C ILE A 181 13.80 8.29 -6.83
N GLU A 182 14.17 8.03 -5.59
CA GLU A 182 14.79 8.99 -4.69
C GLU A 182 15.81 8.26 -3.81
N TYR A 183 16.61 9.02 -3.07
CA TYR A 183 17.52 8.57 -2.05
C TYR A 183 16.86 7.59 -1.06
N GLY A 184 17.59 6.51 -0.75
CA GLY A 184 17.12 5.44 0.13
C GLY A 184 15.93 4.64 -0.42
N HIS A 185 15.69 4.64 -1.75
CA HIS A 185 14.60 3.87 -2.31
C HIS A 185 14.83 2.36 -2.18
N VAL A 186 14.03 1.72 -1.33
CA VAL A 186 14.03 0.29 -1.02
C VAL A 186 12.69 -0.37 -1.34
N LEU A 187 12.69 -1.69 -1.36
CA LEU A 187 11.53 -2.56 -1.51
C LEU A 187 11.40 -3.41 -0.25
N LEU A 188 10.22 -3.42 0.35
CA LEU A 188 9.84 -4.40 1.37
C LEU A 188 9.11 -5.54 0.66
N ILE A 189 9.62 -6.76 0.78
CA ILE A 189 9.13 -7.96 0.08
C ILE A 189 8.69 -8.97 1.16
N PRO A 190 7.40 -9.00 1.52
CA PRO A 190 6.89 -9.91 2.54
C PRO A 190 6.97 -11.36 2.11
N ARG A 191 7.47 -12.23 3.00
CA ARG A 191 7.46 -13.70 2.87
C ARG A 191 7.83 -14.19 1.47
N ILE A 192 9.05 -13.88 1.04
CA ILE A 192 9.45 -13.95 -0.37
C ILE A 192 9.31 -15.34 -1.00
N PHE A 193 9.47 -16.42 -0.22
CA PHE A 193 9.42 -17.80 -0.71
C PHE A 193 7.99 -18.34 -0.81
N GLU A 194 7.01 -17.66 -0.19
CA GLU A 194 5.58 -17.95 -0.40
C GLU A 194 5.09 -17.45 -1.78
N CYS A 195 5.89 -16.65 -2.48
CA CYS A 195 5.58 -16.15 -3.82
C CYS A 195 4.20 -15.47 -3.90
N LEU A 196 3.88 -14.67 -2.89
CA LEU A 196 2.58 -13.99 -2.79
C LEU A 196 2.39 -13.08 -4.01
N PRO A 197 1.24 -13.14 -4.72
CA PRO A 197 0.95 -12.18 -5.79
C PRO A 197 0.83 -10.76 -5.22
N GLN A 198 0.85 -9.74 -6.09
CA GLN A 198 0.71 -8.32 -5.70
C GLN A 198 -0.72 -8.02 -5.21
N ARG A 199 -1.03 -8.49 -4.01
CA ARG A 199 -2.29 -8.32 -3.28
C ARG A 199 -2.00 -8.02 -1.82
N ILE A 200 -2.80 -7.18 -1.19
CA ILE A 200 -2.68 -6.91 0.25
C ILE A 200 -3.31 -8.05 1.04
N ASP A 201 -2.65 -8.44 2.13
CA ASP A 201 -3.20 -9.22 3.24
C ASP A 201 -2.91 -8.51 4.58
N ARG A 202 -3.59 -8.93 5.66
CA ARG A 202 -3.47 -8.28 6.98
C ARG A 202 -2.03 -8.32 7.51
N ALA A 203 -1.34 -9.46 7.38
CA ALA A 203 0.00 -9.66 7.93
C ALA A 203 1.07 -8.81 7.21
N SER A 204 1.03 -8.77 5.89
CA SER A 204 1.95 -7.98 5.06
C SER A 204 1.73 -6.48 5.21
N PHE A 205 0.47 -6.04 5.38
CA PHE A 205 0.17 -4.64 5.63
C PHE A 205 0.65 -4.20 7.03
N MET A 206 0.44 -5.05 8.05
CA MET A 206 0.98 -4.83 9.39
C MET A 206 2.51 -4.69 9.38
N LEU A 207 3.20 -5.57 8.64
CA LEU A 207 4.65 -5.50 8.47
C LEU A 207 5.10 -4.15 7.88
N ALA A 208 4.39 -3.63 6.88
CA ALA A 208 4.67 -2.33 6.30
C ALA A 208 4.45 -1.19 7.32
N LEU A 209 3.38 -1.22 8.11
CA LEU A 209 3.16 -0.24 9.17
C LEU A 209 4.26 -0.29 10.25
N HIS A 210 4.69 -1.48 10.66
CA HIS A 210 5.81 -1.62 11.59
C HIS A 210 7.11 -1.05 11.01
N MET A 211 7.41 -1.28 9.73
CA MET A 211 8.58 -0.68 9.10
C MET A 211 8.52 0.86 9.14
N ALA A 212 7.37 1.45 8.85
CA ALA A 212 7.19 2.90 8.92
C ALA A 212 7.31 3.46 10.34
N ALA A 213 6.73 2.76 11.33
CA ALA A 213 6.76 3.15 12.73
C ALA A 213 8.16 3.03 13.33
N ASP A 214 8.86 1.92 13.05
CA ASP A 214 10.18 1.63 13.59
C ASP A 214 11.28 2.48 12.93
N ALA A 215 11.11 2.87 11.66
CA ALA A 215 11.95 3.87 11.01
C ALA A 215 11.82 5.26 11.67
N GLY A 216 10.69 5.56 12.35
CA GLY A 216 10.52 6.76 13.17
C GLY A 216 10.71 8.09 12.43
N ASN A 217 10.74 8.08 11.10
CA ASN A 217 11.07 9.24 10.27
C ASN A 217 9.84 9.66 9.44
N PRO A 218 9.28 10.87 9.63
CA PRO A 218 8.08 11.30 8.91
C PRO A 218 8.32 11.53 7.41
N TYR A 219 9.58 11.61 6.98
CA TYR A 219 9.97 11.75 5.58
C TYR A 219 10.23 10.42 4.89
N PHE A 220 10.27 9.31 5.65
CA PHE A 220 10.25 7.96 5.13
C PHE A 220 8.81 7.52 4.89
N ARG A 221 8.47 7.25 3.64
CA ARG A 221 7.12 6.87 3.24
C ARG A 221 7.13 5.51 2.59
N LEU A 222 6.12 4.71 2.88
CA LEU A 222 5.89 3.46 2.17
C LEU A 222 4.73 3.64 1.20
N GLY A 223 4.89 3.10 0.01
CA GLY A 223 3.93 3.14 -1.07
C GLY A 223 3.61 1.73 -1.55
N TYR A 224 2.33 1.48 -1.77
CA TYR A 224 1.83 0.27 -2.43
C TYR A 224 1.06 0.65 -3.69
N ASN A 225 1.22 -0.18 -4.72
CA ASN A 225 0.45 -0.11 -5.95
C ASN A 225 -0.21 -1.47 -6.16
N SER A 226 -1.50 -1.50 -6.44
CA SER A 226 -2.16 -2.73 -6.93
C SER A 226 -1.84 -2.95 -8.41
N LEU A 227 -2.07 -4.16 -8.94
CA LEU A 227 -2.20 -4.32 -10.39
C LEU A 227 -3.38 -3.46 -10.88
N GLY A 228 -3.27 -2.88 -12.08
CA GLY A 228 -4.20 -1.85 -12.57
C GLY A 228 -3.92 -0.43 -12.05
N ALA A 229 -3.13 -0.28 -10.99
CA ALA A 229 -2.71 1.01 -10.41
C ALA A 229 -1.19 1.20 -10.49
N PHE A 230 -0.60 0.76 -11.60
CA PHE A 230 0.81 0.92 -11.95
C PHE A 230 1.85 0.16 -11.11
N ALA A 231 1.44 -0.86 -10.35
CA ALA A 231 2.38 -1.94 -10.01
C ALA A 231 2.97 -2.54 -11.29
N THR A 232 4.21 -3.01 -11.26
CA THR A 232 4.90 -3.59 -12.44
C THR A 232 5.43 -4.99 -12.24
N ILE A 233 5.26 -5.56 -11.05
CA ILE A 233 5.71 -6.90 -10.70
C ILE A 233 4.55 -7.56 -9.96
N ASN A 234 4.18 -8.78 -10.35
CA ASN A 234 3.16 -9.56 -9.65
C ASN A 234 3.81 -10.48 -8.59
N HIS A 235 4.49 -9.86 -7.65
CA HIS A 235 5.04 -10.45 -6.44
C HIS A 235 4.92 -9.38 -5.37
N LEU A 236 4.21 -9.66 -4.28
CA LEU A 236 3.91 -8.72 -3.21
C LEU A 236 5.14 -7.92 -2.78
N HIS A 237 5.06 -6.60 -2.95
CA HIS A 237 6.06 -5.68 -2.47
C HIS A 237 5.44 -4.32 -2.16
N PHE A 238 6.06 -3.65 -1.18
CA PHE A 238 5.92 -2.23 -0.92
C PHE A 238 7.20 -1.54 -1.39
N GLN A 239 7.08 -0.26 -1.73
CA GLN A 239 8.22 0.60 -2.06
C GLN A 239 8.36 1.63 -0.97
N ALA A 240 9.58 2.04 -0.64
CA ALA A 240 9.79 3.11 0.31
C ALA A 240 10.96 3.99 -0.10
N TYR A 241 10.92 5.28 0.20
CA TYR A 241 12.07 6.17 0.06
C TYR A 241 11.95 7.38 0.98
N TYR A 242 13.02 8.16 1.05
CA TYR A 242 13.11 9.38 1.83
C TYR A 242 12.93 10.58 0.93
N LEU A 243 12.03 11.48 1.31
CA LEU A 243 12.02 12.81 0.72
C LEU A 243 11.73 13.82 1.83
N SER A 244 12.73 14.63 2.14
CA SER A 244 12.78 15.60 3.25
C SER A 244 11.85 16.82 3.05
N MET A 245 10.68 16.59 2.47
CA MET A 245 9.60 17.56 2.31
C MET A 245 8.24 16.87 2.46
N PRO A 246 7.21 17.54 3.00
CA PRO A 246 5.84 17.04 2.99
C PRO A 246 5.31 16.90 1.55
N PHE A 247 4.71 15.76 1.25
CA PHE A 247 4.00 15.56 0.00
C PHE A 247 2.75 16.46 -0.06
N PRO A 248 2.35 16.94 -1.25
CA PRO A 248 1.13 17.71 -1.45
C PRO A 248 -0.12 17.07 -0.82
N ILE A 249 -0.27 15.75 -0.94
CA ILE A 249 -1.41 15.02 -0.36
C ILE A 249 -1.45 15.10 1.17
N GLU A 250 -0.30 15.17 1.83
CA GLU A 250 -0.20 15.24 3.28
C GLU A 250 -0.68 16.59 3.83
N LYS A 251 -0.57 17.65 3.01
CA LYS A 251 -1.02 19.00 3.31
C LYS A 251 -2.50 19.23 2.99
N ALA A 252 -3.12 18.33 2.24
CA ALA A 252 -4.52 18.47 1.84
C ALA A 252 -5.46 18.39 3.06
N ALA A 253 -6.52 19.20 3.02
CA ALA A 253 -7.54 19.20 4.06
C ALA A 253 -8.30 17.87 4.05
N THR A 254 -8.87 17.50 5.19
CA THR A 254 -9.66 16.27 5.32
C THR A 254 -10.96 16.54 6.06
N LYS A 255 -12.05 15.87 5.65
CA LYS A 255 -13.33 15.87 6.37
C LYS A 255 -13.52 14.54 7.06
N LYS A 256 -13.60 14.53 8.39
CA LYS A 256 -13.91 13.31 9.14
C LYS A 256 -15.29 12.79 8.74
N ILE A 257 -15.36 11.50 8.41
CA ILE A 257 -16.61 10.83 8.02
C ILE A 257 -16.98 9.70 8.99
N ALA A 258 -15.99 9.07 9.65
CA ALA A 258 -16.24 8.02 10.63
C ALA A 258 -15.15 7.95 11.71
N LYS A 259 -15.48 7.27 12.81
CA LYS A 259 -14.53 6.77 13.80
C LYS A 259 -14.95 5.34 14.13
N LEU A 260 -14.06 4.38 13.96
CA LEU A 260 -14.35 2.98 14.28
C LEU A 260 -13.87 2.63 15.70
N ASN A 261 -14.35 1.50 16.23
CA ASN A 261 -13.79 0.88 17.44
C ASN A 261 -12.30 0.63 17.22
N GLY A 262 -11.45 0.93 18.22
CA GLY A 262 -9.99 0.95 18.08
C GLY A 262 -9.37 2.32 17.76
N ASP A 263 -10.13 3.39 17.95
CA ASP A 263 -9.70 4.79 17.74
C ASP A 263 -9.22 5.17 16.32
N VAL A 264 -9.47 4.33 15.31
CA VAL A 264 -9.18 4.67 13.91
C VAL A 264 -10.15 5.74 13.41
N LYS A 265 -9.61 6.90 13.06
CA LYS A 265 -10.33 7.99 12.41
C LYS A 265 -10.28 7.82 10.90
N ILE A 266 -11.44 7.87 10.25
CA ILE A 266 -11.54 7.83 8.79
C ILE A 266 -12.05 9.18 8.30
N SER A 267 -11.33 9.76 7.36
CA SER A 267 -11.65 11.05 6.76
C SER A 267 -11.61 10.96 5.24
N GLU A 268 -12.41 11.77 4.57
CA GLU A 268 -12.32 11.99 3.13
C GLU A 268 -11.30 13.09 2.83
N LEU A 269 -10.50 12.91 1.78
CA LEU A 269 -9.55 13.90 1.30
C LEU A 269 -10.28 15.03 0.55
N LEU A 270 -10.02 16.28 0.95
CA LEU A 270 -10.62 17.46 0.35
C LEU A 270 -9.60 18.30 -0.41
N ASN A 271 -10.10 19.04 -1.40
CA ASN A 271 -9.31 20.02 -2.17
C ASN A 271 -8.08 19.44 -2.86
N TYR A 272 -8.08 18.14 -3.17
CA TYR A 272 -6.99 17.43 -3.85
C TYR A 272 -7.55 16.76 -5.13
N PRO A 273 -6.78 16.64 -6.23
CA PRO A 273 -7.32 16.18 -7.50
C PRO A 273 -7.73 14.70 -7.51
N VAL A 274 -7.14 13.88 -6.63
CA VAL A 274 -7.48 12.46 -6.46
C VAL A 274 -8.39 12.29 -5.25
N ARG A 275 -9.56 11.68 -5.44
CA ARG A 275 -10.45 11.29 -4.33
C ARG A 275 -9.86 10.12 -3.56
N GLY A 276 -9.94 10.17 -2.24
CA GLY A 276 -9.35 9.15 -1.38
C GLY A 276 -9.80 9.23 0.06
N LEU A 277 -9.54 8.15 0.78
CA LEU A 277 -9.77 8.04 2.21
C LEU A 277 -8.44 8.16 2.96
N VAL A 278 -8.50 8.81 4.12
CA VAL A 278 -7.38 8.97 5.05
C VAL A 278 -7.75 8.26 6.34
N PHE A 279 -6.91 7.31 6.73
CA PHE A 279 -7.03 6.55 7.97
C PHE A 279 -5.92 7.00 8.91
N GLU A 280 -6.30 7.37 10.13
CA GLU A 280 -5.39 7.86 11.15
C GLU A 280 -5.61 7.05 12.44
N SER A 281 -4.51 6.57 13.03
CA SER A 281 -4.54 5.96 14.35
C SER A 281 -4.76 7.03 15.44
N GLY A 282 -5.58 6.72 16.46
CA GLY A 282 -5.67 7.55 17.67
C GLY A 282 -4.41 7.50 18.54
N THR A 283 -4.44 8.17 19.70
CA THR A 283 -3.34 8.17 20.66
C THR A 283 -3.27 6.86 21.45
N GLY A 284 -2.15 6.14 21.38
CA GLY A 284 -1.89 4.88 22.10
C GLY A 284 -2.29 3.63 21.30
N HIS A 285 -1.38 2.65 21.20
CA HIS A 285 -1.50 1.26 20.66
C HIS A 285 -2.40 0.99 19.42
N ALA A 286 -2.76 2.02 18.64
CA ALA A 286 -3.72 1.94 17.54
C ALA A 286 -3.12 1.51 16.17
N LEU A 287 -1.90 0.93 16.15
CA LEU A 287 -1.29 0.45 14.90
C LEU A 287 -2.00 -0.80 14.38
N ASP A 288 -2.37 -1.72 15.27
CA ASP A 288 -3.03 -2.97 14.89
C ASP A 288 -4.43 -2.70 14.31
N ASP A 289 -5.21 -1.85 14.98
CA ASP A 289 -6.54 -1.45 14.52
C ASP A 289 -6.48 -0.70 13.19
N LEU A 290 -5.47 0.16 13.02
CA LEU A 290 -5.23 0.85 11.75
C LEU A 290 -4.87 -0.16 10.65
N ALA A 291 -3.96 -1.09 10.91
CA ALA A 291 -3.55 -2.11 9.95
C ALA A 291 -4.73 -2.97 9.52
N ASN A 292 -5.51 -3.46 10.49
CA ASN A 292 -6.67 -4.32 10.25
C ASN A 292 -7.73 -3.58 9.44
N THR A 293 -8.06 -2.33 9.83
CA THR A 293 -9.06 -1.52 9.13
C THR A 293 -8.65 -1.22 7.69
N VAL A 294 -7.40 -0.81 7.47
CA VAL A 294 -6.92 -0.43 6.12
C VAL A 294 -6.73 -1.66 5.24
N SER A 295 -6.16 -2.74 5.78
CA SER A 295 -5.98 -3.98 5.00
C SER A 295 -7.33 -4.57 4.59
N GLU A 296 -8.36 -4.50 5.43
CA GLU A 296 -9.71 -4.93 5.07
C GLU A 296 -10.32 -4.06 3.95
N ALA A 297 -10.14 -2.74 4.02
CA ALA A 297 -10.52 -1.86 2.92
C ALA A 297 -9.79 -2.21 1.60
N CYS A 298 -8.49 -2.51 1.67
CA CYS A 298 -7.69 -2.93 0.51
C CYS A 298 -8.15 -4.28 -0.05
N ILE A 299 -8.49 -5.24 0.82
CA ILE A 299 -9.02 -6.56 0.48
C ILE A 299 -10.38 -6.42 -0.22
N CYS A 300 -11.25 -5.54 0.27
CA CYS A 300 -12.51 -5.20 -0.39
C CYS A 300 -12.28 -4.66 -1.80
N LEU A 301 -11.37 -3.69 -1.98
CA LEU A 301 -11.08 -3.11 -3.29
C LEU A 301 -10.53 -4.14 -4.29
N GLN A 302 -9.57 -4.98 -3.88
CA GLN A 302 -8.99 -5.98 -4.78
C GLN A 302 -9.99 -7.09 -5.17
N HIS A 303 -10.90 -7.50 -4.27
CA HIS A 303 -11.96 -8.46 -4.59
C HIS A 303 -13.01 -7.88 -5.54
N ASN A 304 -13.29 -6.58 -5.44
CA ASN A 304 -14.18 -5.86 -6.35
C ASN A 304 -13.48 -5.37 -7.63
N ASN A 305 -12.24 -5.81 -7.88
CA ASN A 305 -11.44 -5.44 -9.05
C ASN A 305 -11.26 -3.91 -9.24
N ILE A 306 -11.19 -3.16 -8.14
CA ILE A 306 -10.95 -1.71 -8.16
C ILE A 306 -9.45 -1.48 -7.97
N PRO A 307 -8.73 -0.89 -8.94
CA PRO A 307 -7.32 -0.56 -8.76
C PRO A 307 -7.14 0.53 -7.70
N TYR A 308 -6.07 0.43 -6.91
CA TYR A 308 -5.79 1.39 -5.84
C TYR A 308 -4.30 1.50 -5.52
N ASN A 309 -3.98 2.59 -4.85
CA ASN A 309 -2.67 2.83 -4.26
C ASN A 309 -2.82 3.11 -2.77
N VAL A 310 -1.76 2.84 -2.02
CA VAL A 310 -1.70 3.14 -0.58
C VAL A 310 -0.42 3.91 -0.28
N LEU A 311 -0.55 5.07 0.36
CA LEU A 311 0.59 5.79 0.94
C LEU A 311 0.52 5.68 2.46
N ILE A 312 1.56 5.12 3.07
CA ILE A 312 1.79 5.12 4.51
C ILE A 312 2.78 6.26 4.82
N SER A 313 2.38 7.12 5.74
CA SER A 313 3.08 8.36 6.09
C SER A 313 3.07 8.59 7.60
N ASP A 314 3.77 9.65 8.05
CA ASP A 314 3.78 10.08 9.44
C ASP A 314 4.14 8.95 10.43
N CYS A 315 5.25 8.25 10.11
CA CYS A 315 5.75 7.12 10.89
C CYS A 315 4.70 6.00 11.07
N GLY A 316 3.92 5.71 10.01
CA GLY A 316 2.91 4.65 10.04
C GLY A 316 1.56 5.07 10.64
N ARG A 317 1.42 6.29 11.17
CA ARG A 317 0.19 6.74 11.85
C ARG A 317 -0.90 7.22 10.90
N ARG A 318 -0.54 7.55 9.66
CA ARG A 318 -1.46 8.09 8.66
C ARG A 318 -1.34 7.33 7.35
N VAL A 319 -2.46 6.79 6.88
CA VAL A 319 -2.55 6.03 5.64
C VAL A 319 -3.55 6.65 4.69
N PHE A 320 -3.15 6.85 3.43
CA PHE A 320 -4.02 7.28 2.35
C PHE A 320 -4.34 6.09 1.46
N LEU A 321 -5.64 5.82 1.27
CA LEU A 321 -6.15 4.82 0.33
C LEU A 321 -6.77 5.54 -0.86
N LEU A 322 -6.22 5.29 -2.05
CA LEU A 322 -6.51 6.05 -3.26
C LEU A 322 -6.96 5.09 -4.38
N PRO A 323 -8.27 4.80 -4.48
CA PRO A 323 -8.83 4.14 -5.65
C PRO A 323 -8.59 4.96 -6.92
N GLN A 324 -8.23 4.31 -8.03
CA GLN A 324 -7.98 5.00 -9.30
C GLN A 324 -8.45 4.21 -10.52
N CYS A 325 -8.64 4.90 -11.65
CA CYS A 325 -9.09 4.29 -12.91
C CYS A 325 -8.24 4.68 -14.14
N TYR A 326 -7.05 5.27 -13.96
CA TYR A 326 -6.29 5.81 -15.09
C TYR A 326 -5.90 4.76 -16.13
N ALA A 327 -5.44 3.58 -15.70
CA ALA A 327 -5.02 2.52 -16.63
C ALA A 327 -6.19 1.95 -17.45
N GLU A 328 -7.40 1.92 -16.85
CA GLU A 328 -8.64 1.57 -17.53
C GLU A 328 -9.01 2.63 -18.58
N LYS A 329 -9.04 3.91 -18.19
CA LYS A 329 -9.27 5.03 -19.11
C LYS A 329 -8.28 5.04 -20.28
N GLN A 330 -7.00 4.78 -20.02
CA GLN A 330 -5.98 4.66 -21.06
C GLN A 330 -6.33 3.56 -22.06
N ALA A 331 -6.81 2.42 -21.59
CA ALA A 331 -7.16 1.29 -22.44
C ALA A 331 -8.48 1.49 -23.21
N LEU A 332 -9.39 2.31 -22.66
CA LEU A 332 -10.62 2.74 -23.32
C LEU A 332 -10.41 3.91 -24.30
N GLY A 333 -9.22 4.53 -24.30
CA GLY A 333 -8.90 5.67 -25.17
C GLY A 333 -9.50 7.00 -24.69
N GLU A 334 -9.86 7.08 -23.42
CA GLU A 334 -10.50 8.25 -22.80
C GLU A 334 -9.47 9.30 -22.34
N VAL A 335 -8.19 8.93 -22.26
CA VAL A 335 -7.10 9.83 -21.87
C VAL A 335 -6.61 10.62 -23.09
N SER A 336 -6.47 11.94 -22.93
CA SER A 336 -6.01 12.83 -23.99
C SER A 336 -4.60 12.48 -24.49
N ALA A 337 -4.35 12.70 -25.78
CA ALA A 337 -3.05 12.44 -26.40
C ALA A 337 -1.90 13.24 -25.73
N GLU A 338 -2.19 14.46 -25.26
CA GLU A 338 -1.23 15.30 -24.55
C GLU A 338 -0.77 14.66 -23.23
N LEU A 339 -1.70 14.10 -22.44
CA LEU A 339 -1.34 13.42 -21.19
C LEU A 339 -0.60 12.11 -21.46
N LEU A 340 -0.99 11.36 -22.49
CA LEU A 340 -0.27 10.16 -22.92
C LEU A 340 1.16 10.45 -23.36
N ASP A 341 1.40 11.59 -24.00
CA ASP A 341 2.71 12.02 -24.48
C ASP A 341 3.69 12.36 -23.35
N THR A 342 3.20 12.80 -22.18
CA THR A 342 4.03 12.94 -20.97
C THR A 342 4.63 11.60 -20.51
N GLN A 343 3.97 10.49 -20.88
CA GLN A 343 4.27 9.13 -20.45
C GLN A 343 4.27 8.95 -18.93
N VAL A 344 3.73 9.88 -18.14
CA VAL A 344 3.68 9.72 -16.69
C VAL A 344 2.72 8.59 -16.35
N ASN A 345 3.20 7.67 -15.52
CA ASN A 345 2.39 6.58 -14.97
C ASN A 345 2.07 6.97 -13.53
N PRO A 346 0.84 7.39 -13.21
CA PRO A 346 0.49 7.92 -11.90
C PRO A 346 0.35 6.78 -10.89
N ALA A 347 1.49 6.33 -10.37
CA ALA A 347 1.57 5.40 -9.25
C ALA A 347 1.46 6.17 -7.94
N VAL A 348 1.64 5.47 -6.81
CA VAL A 348 1.51 6.03 -5.46
C VAL A 348 2.30 7.33 -5.26
N TRP A 349 3.48 7.47 -5.86
CA TRP A 349 4.33 8.66 -5.68
C TRP A 349 3.74 9.88 -6.39
N GLU A 350 3.36 9.72 -7.65
CA GLU A 350 2.79 10.80 -8.46
C GLU A 350 1.43 11.24 -7.94
N ILE A 351 0.54 10.30 -7.62
CA ILE A 351 -0.77 10.65 -7.06
C ILE A 351 -0.65 11.33 -5.70
N SER A 352 0.40 11.06 -4.95
CA SER A 352 0.67 11.73 -3.67
C SER A 352 1.32 13.11 -3.84
N GLY A 353 1.70 13.45 -5.07
CA GLY A 353 2.17 14.77 -5.47
C GLY A 353 3.68 14.89 -5.68
N HIS A 354 4.41 13.76 -5.69
CA HIS A 354 5.77 13.67 -6.20
C HIS A 354 5.75 13.26 -7.68
N MET A 355 5.73 14.25 -8.56
CA MET A 355 5.65 14.11 -10.00
C MET A 355 7.00 13.70 -10.59
N VAL A 356 7.18 12.41 -10.86
CA VAL A 356 8.38 11.88 -11.52
C VAL A 356 8.24 12.03 -13.04
N LEU A 357 8.88 13.06 -13.59
CA LEU A 357 8.81 13.46 -14.98
C LEU A 357 9.93 12.81 -15.79
N LYS A 358 9.63 12.47 -17.05
CA LYS A 358 10.52 11.66 -17.90
C LYS A 358 11.28 12.47 -18.94
N ARG A 359 10.87 13.71 -19.20
CA ARG A 359 11.39 14.58 -20.25
C ARG A 359 11.75 15.93 -19.66
N LYS A 360 12.90 16.48 -20.04
CA LYS A 360 13.32 17.82 -19.62
C LYS A 360 12.26 18.89 -19.90
N LYS A 361 11.59 18.82 -21.07
CA LYS A 361 10.48 19.73 -21.43
C LYS A 361 9.37 19.74 -20.38
N ASP A 362 8.87 18.57 -19.99
CA ASP A 362 7.77 18.47 -19.02
C ASP A 362 8.20 18.99 -17.64
N PHE A 363 9.47 18.79 -17.27
CA PHE A 363 10.04 19.31 -16.04
C PHE A 363 10.17 20.84 -16.06
N ASP A 364 10.71 21.41 -17.13
CA ASP A 364 10.89 22.86 -17.27
C ASP A 364 9.54 23.58 -17.28
N GLU A 365 8.55 23.03 -17.98
CA GLU A 365 7.17 23.53 -18.09
C GLU A 365 6.23 23.05 -16.96
N ALA A 366 6.76 22.38 -15.94
CA ALA A 366 5.96 21.83 -14.85
C ALA A 366 5.18 22.93 -14.11
N SER A 367 3.87 22.74 -13.98
CA SER A 367 2.95 23.69 -13.34
C SER A 367 1.90 22.94 -12.52
N GLU A 368 1.29 23.61 -11.53
CA GLU A 368 0.23 22.99 -10.72
C GLU A 368 -0.96 22.58 -11.58
N SER A 369 -1.30 23.37 -12.61
CA SER A 369 -2.37 23.03 -13.56
C SER A 369 -2.07 21.75 -14.32
N ASN A 370 -0.81 21.52 -14.71
CA ASN A 370 -0.41 20.29 -15.40
C ASN A 370 -0.53 19.07 -14.48
N ALA A 371 -0.01 19.19 -13.25
CA ALA A 371 -0.12 18.13 -12.24
C ALA A 371 -1.60 17.84 -11.91
N TRP A 372 -2.39 18.87 -11.65
CA TRP A 372 -3.81 18.76 -11.34
C TRP A 372 -4.59 18.06 -12.45
N ARG A 373 -4.38 18.47 -13.70
CA ARG A 373 -5.05 17.90 -14.86
C ARG A 373 -4.75 16.41 -15.02
N LEU A 374 -3.48 16.00 -14.87
CA LEU A 374 -3.12 14.59 -14.90
C LEU A 374 -3.81 13.83 -13.77
N LEU A 375 -3.71 14.32 -12.54
CA LEU A 375 -4.25 13.63 -11.36
C LEU A 375 -5.78 13.58 -11.33
N ALA A 376 -6.46 14.57 -11.89
CA ALA A 376 -7.91 14.56 -12.06
C ALA A 376 -8.36 13.42 -12.99
N GLU A 377 -7.57 13.06 -14.00
CA GLU A 377 -7.86 11.89 -14.84
C GLU A 377 -7.69 10.58 -14.10
N VAL A 378 -6.86 10.54 -13.07
CA VAL A 378 -6.61 9.35 -12.25
C VAL A 378 -7.78 9.07 -11.31
N SER A 379 -8.40 10.13 -10.80
CA SER A 379 -9.49 10.05 -9.84
C SER A 379 -10.71 9.33 -10.41
N LEU A 380 -11.39 8.60 -9.54
CA LEU A 380 -12.77 8.18 -9.78
C LEU A 380 -13.69 9.42 -9.89
N SER A 381 -14.80 9.24 -10.61
CA SER A 381 -15.92 10.18 -10.53
C SER A 381 -16.48 10.22 -9.10
N GLU A 382 -17.24 11.27 -8.78
CA GLU A 382 -17.86 11.42 -7.47
C GLU A 382 -18.81 10.26 -7.15
N GLU A 383 -19.74 9.96 -8.06
CA GLU A 383 -20.68 8.86 -7.94
C GLU A 383 -19.97 7.51 -7.72
N ARG A 384 -18.93 7.23 -8.52
CA ARG A 384 -18.18 5.98 -8.39
C ARG A 384 -17.39 5.94 -7.07
N PHE A 385 -16.87 7.07 -6.61
CA PHE A 385 -16.18 7.14 -5.32
C PHE A 385 -17.14 6.90 -4.14
N GLU A 386 -18.37 7.41 -4.19
CA GLU A 386 -19.41 7.14 -3.19
C GLU A 386 -19.81 5.66 -3.13
N GLU A 387 -19.97 5.02 -4.29
CA GLU A 387 -20.19 3.58 -4.39
C GLU A 387 -19.04 2.79 -3.75
N VAL A 388 -17.80 3.14 -4.10
CA VAL A 388 -16.60 2.49 -3.58
C VAL A 388 -16.48 2.68 -2.06
N ASN A 389 -16.77 3.88 -1.56
CA ASN A 389 -16.81 4.13 -0.12
C ASN A 389 -17.86 3.25 0.57
N THR A 390 -19.04 3.10 -0.02
CA THR A 390 -20.09 2.22 0.53
C THR A 390 -19.59 0.77 0.65
N LEU A 391 -18.92 0.25 -0.37
CA LEU A 391 -18.31 -1.09 -0.35
C LEU A 391 -17.24 -1.23 0.74
N ILE A 392 -16.35 -0.24 0.87
CA ILE A 392 -15.32 -0.22 1.90
C ILE A 392 -15.97 -0.22 3.30
N PHE A 393 -16.94 0.66 3.54
CA PHE A 393 -17.61 0.78 4.83
C PHE A 393 -18.38 -0.49 5.20
N GLN A 394 -19.02 -1.17 4.25
CA GLN A 394 -19.66 -2.47 4.49
C GLN A 394 -18.64 -3.53 4.92
N ALA A 395 -17.49 -3.63 4.27
CA ALA A 395 -16.45 -4.59 4.61
C ALA A 395 -15.84 -4.33 6.01
N ILE A 396 -15.39 -3.10 6.28
CA ILE A 396 -14.69 -2.79 7.54
C ILE A 396 -15.60 -2.78 8.78
N THR A 397 -16.93 -2.77 8.60
CA THR A 397 -17.90 -2.83 9.69
C THR A 397 -18.45 -4.23 9.93
N SER A 398 -18.51 -5.07 8.87
CA SER A 398 -18.98 -6.45 8.97
C SER A 398 -18.01 -7.33 9.79
N ASP A 399 -16.71 -7.07 9.71
CA ASP A 399 -15.67 -7.70 10.55
C ASP A 399 -15.77 -7.32 12.05
N LYS A 400 -16.62 -6.36 12.42
CA LYS A 400 -16.80 -5.89 13.81
C LYS A 400 -18.11 -6.34 14.45
N ILE A 401 -18.88 -7.20 13.79
CA ILE A 401 -20.06 -7.85 14.37
C ILE A 401 -19.66 -9.28 14.80
N ASP A 402 -19.16 -9.41 16.02
CA ASP A 402 -19.21 -10.70 16.72
C ASP A 402 -20.68 -11.05 16.94
N ILE A 403 -21.21 -11.94 16.12
CA ILE A 403 -22.53 -12.54 16.35
C ILE A 403 -22.37 -13.43 17.58
N MET A 404 -22.81 -12.93 18.74
CA MET A 404 -23.19 -13.82 19.85
C MET A 404 -24.32 -14.71 19.34
N THR A 405 -23.99 -15.92 18.88
CA THR A 405 -24.97 -16.97 18.65
C THR A 405 -25.65 -17.28 19.97
N PRO A 406 -26.99 -17.21 20.08
CA PRO A 406 -27.68 -17.78 21.22
C PRO A 406 -27.48 -19.30 21.16
N THR A 407 -26.88 -19.86 22.21
CA THR A 407 -26.80 -21.31 22.43
C THR A 407 -28.19 -21.95 22.27
N PRO A 408 -28.32 -23.04 21.50
CA PRO A 408 -29.57 -23.80 21.44
C PRO A 408 -29.73 -24.59 22.73
N GLN A 409 -30.71 -24.22 23.57
CA GLN A 409 -31.17 -25.09 24.64
C GLN A 409 -32.11 -26.16 24.05
N CYS A 410 -31.73 -27.42 24.27
CA CYS A 410 -32.52 -28.60 23.94
C CYS A 410 -33.81 -28.66 24.80
N PRO A 411 -34.88 -29.32 24.31
CA PRO A 411 -36.22 -29.19 24.84
C PRO A 411 -36.45 -30.03 26.10
N LYS A 412 -37.27 -29.51 27.02
CA LYS A 412 -37.96 -30.33 28.02
C LYS A 412 -39.46 -30.24 27.81
N GLU A 413 -40.05 -31.42 27.73
CA GLU A 413 -41.47 -31.71 27.54
C GLU A 413 -42.31 -31.33 28.77
N VAL A 414 -43.49 -30.78 28.46
CA VAL A 414 -44.84 -31.03 29.00
C VAL A 414 -45.10 -30.83 30.49
N GLU A 415 -46.00 -29.89 30.81
CA GLU A 415 -47.20 -30.18 31.62
C GLU A 415 -48.38 -29.29 31.18
N GLU A 416 -49.55 -29.94 31.07
CA GLU A 416 -50.84 -29.45 30.57
C GLU A 416 -51.68 -28.70 31.63
N ALA A 417 -52.79 -28.16 31.14
CA ALA A 417 -54.02 -27.70 31.82
C ALA A 417 -54.02 -26.20 32.19
N ASP A 418 -55.02 -25.39 31.82
CA ASP A 418 -56.45 -25.68 31.71
C ASP A 418 -57.15 -25.02 30.50
N ALA A 419 -58.29 -25.59 30.18
CA ALA A 419 -59.03 -25.46 28.94
C ALA A 419 -60.26 -24.51 29.01
N VAL A 420 -60.99 -24.50 27.87
CA VAL A 420 -62.42 -24.21 27.70
C VAL A 420 -62.78 -22.70 27.61
N SER A 421 -63.51 -22.17 26.62
CA SER A 421 -64.46 -22.72 25.63
C SER A 421 -64.59 -21.84 24.36
N SER A 422 -64.84 -22.55 23.26
CA SER A 422 -65.67 -22.22 22.08
C SER A 422 -66.55 -20.95 22.12
N SER A 423 -66.59 -20.20 21.00
CA SER A 423 -67.65 -20.36 19.99
C SER A 423 -67.52 -19.41 18.79
N THR A 424 -67.74 -20.04 17.63
CA THR A 424 -67.97 -19.63 16.23
C THR A 424 -68.81 -18.37 15.95
N GLN A 425 -68.29 -17.51 15.05
CA GLN A 425 -68.87 -16.94 13.78
C GLN A 425 -70.31 -16.34 13.75
N PRO A 426 -70.72 -15.61 12.67
CA PRO A 426 -70.05 -14.58 11.85
C PRO A 426 -70.97 -13.36 11.48
N ALA A 427 -70.35 -12.33 10.89
CA ALA A 427 -70.85 -11.37 9.87
C ALA A 427 -72.23 -10.65 9.98
N ILE A 428 -72.22 -9.31 9.84
CA ILE A 428 -72.85 -8.51 8.74
C ILE A 428 -72.88 -6.99 9.08
N VAL A 429 -72.18 -6.21 8.24
CA VAL A 429 -72.56 -4.97 7.51
C VAL A 429 -73.09 -3.68 8.23
N ALA A 430 -72.44 -2.58 7.81
CA ALA A 430 -72.85 -1.18 7.60
C ALA A 430 -73.08 -0.22 8.79
N GLY A 431 -72.38 0.91 8.71
CA GLY A 431 -72.65 2.12 9.48
C GLY A 431 -71.59 3.18 9.22
N SER A 432 -71.87 4.04 8.24
CA SER A 432 -71.16 5.30 7.90
C SER A 432 -70.82 6.17 9.11
N HIS A 433 -69.69 6.89 9.07
CA HIS A 433 -69.64 8.33 9.29
C HIS A 433 -68.32 8.92 8.79
N GLU A 434 -68.45 9.90 7.88
CA GLU A 434 -67.43 10.85 7.45
C GLU A 434 -66.94 11.70 8.63
N CYS A 435 -65.66 12.11 8.64
CA CYS A 435 -65.33 13.54 8.57
C CYS A 435 -63.85 13.74 8.28
N LEU A 436 -63.59 14.72 7.41
CA LEU A 436 -62.34 15.09 6.79
C LEU A 436 -62.03 16.55 7.21
N VAL A 437 -60.74 16.87 7.26
CA VAL A 437 -60.10 18.20 7.11
C VAL A 437 -60.05 19.17 8.31
N LEU A 438 -58.83 19.67 8.57
CA LEU A 438 -58.35 21.08 8.58
C LEU A 438 -57.22 21.19 9.61
N GLN A 439 -56.02 21.72 9.33
CA GLN A 439 -55.47 22.52 8.23
C GLN A 439 -53.99 22.19 8.03
#